data_AF-A0A7Y5H7S5-F1
#
_entry.id   AF-A0A7Y5H7S5-F1
#
_cell.length_a   1.000
_cell.length_b   1.000
_cell.length_c   1.000
_cell.angle_alpha   90.00
_cell.angle_beta   90.00
_cell.angle_gamma   90.00
#
_symmetry.space_group_name_H-M   'P 1'
#
loop_
_entity.id
_entity.type
_entity.pdbx_description
1 polymer ?
#
loop_
_entity_poly.entity_id
_entity_poly.type
_entity_poly.pdbx_seq_one_letter_code
_entity_poly.pdbx_strand_id
1 'polypeptide(L)'
;MTFRALAALAVATSIAVAGDPAAESAKARGSELRSALKSGTAEEKRSAISACGAVAHALSAAALGPVLSDPSDDLRIAAAEALGTMKGLPEAARALGAGVNVNARKPEILKAVFKAMGQVNHPDAVAALKEFLGRRIPMKDDRESDLVVAGIEALSQIRWKAAVEVMVDVTERQVGIGTGCSEGHHGPVFSALKRGLREFSGREFNMPGEPKAWWKKAGKDLNDDLTPRKK
;
A
#
# COMPACT_ATOMS: atom_id res chain seq x y z
N MET A 1 -35.42 -8.13 -65.41
CA MET A 1 -34.66 -9.08 -64.57
C MET A 1 -35.01 -8.81 -63.12
N THR A 2 -35.81 -9.69 -62.54
CA THR A 2 -36.30 -9.66 -61.16
C THR A 2 -35.27 -10.25 -60.20
N PHE A 3 -34.91 -9.54 -59.13
CA PHE A 3 -34.30 -10.17 -57.96
C PHE A 3 -35.04 -9.75 -56.69
N ARG A 4 -35.70 -10.76 -56.09
CA ARG A 4 -36.16 -10.79 -54.71
C ARG A 4 -34.94 -10.84 -53.77
N ALA A 5 -34.99 -10.13 -52.65
CA ALA A 5 -34.24 -10.45 -51.44
C ALA A 5 -35.09 -9.96 -50.25
N LEU A 6 -35.94 -10.83 -49.69
CA LEU A 6 -35.67 -11.68 -48.52
C LEU A 6 -35.30 -10.88 -47.27
N ALA A 7 -36.24 -10.91 -46.33
CA ALA A 7 -36.12 -10.48 -44.95
C ALA A 7 -34.94 -11.16 -44.26
N ALA A 8 -34.16 -10.37 -43.50
CA ALA A 8 -33.31 -10.87 -42.44
C ALA A 8 -33.73 -10.16 -41.14
N LEU A 9 -34.60 -10.85 -40.42
CA LEU A 9 -34.97 -10.60 -39.03
C LEU A 9 -33.72 -10.81 -38.17
N ALA A 10 -32.94 -9.76 -37.91
CA ALA A 10 -31.91 -9.81 -36.88
C ALA A 10 -32.60 -9.71 -35.52
N VAL A 11 -32.80 -10.87 -34.90
CA VAL A 11 -33.21 -11.02 -33.51
C VAL A 11 -32.26 -10.20 -32.65
N ALA A 12 -32.78 -9.11 -32.07
CA ALA A 12 -32.12 -8.43 -30.97
C ALA A 12 -32.08 -9.39 -29.79
N THR A 13 -30.93 -10.05 -29.59
CA THR A 13 -30.62 -10.71 -28.32
C THR A 13 -30.47 -9.62 -27.28
N SER A 14 -31.57 -9.38 -26.56
CA SER A 14 -31.61 -8.60 -25.34
C SER A 14 -30.72 -9.30 -24.30
N ILE A 15 -29.44 -8.91 -24.24
CA ILE A 15 -28.60 -9.22 -23.08
C ILE A 15 -29.08 -8.28 -21.99
N ALA A 16 -29.94 -8.80 -21.13
CA ALA A 16 -30.18 -8.24 -19.82
C ALA A 16 -28.81 -8.01 -19.16
N VAL A 17 -28.55 -6.79 -18.70
CA VAL A 17 -27.36 -6.43 -17.92
C VAL A 17 -27.33 -7.30 -16.66
N ALA A 18 -26.56 -8.39 -16.71
CA ALA A 18 -26.13 -9.09 -15.51
C ALA A 18 -25.25 -8.10 -14.73
N GLY A 19 -25.52 -7.94 -13.43
CA GLY A 19 -24.72 -7.10 -12.55
C GLY A 19 -23.25 -7.53 -12.58
N ASP A 20 -22.34 -6.60 -12.27
CA ASP A 20 -20.91 -6.89 -12.17
C ASP A 20 -20.67 -8.10 -11.22
N PRO A 21 -20.23 -9.27 -11.74
CA PRO A 21 -20.07 -10.48 -10.93
C PRO A 21 -19.03 -10.31 -9.81
N ALA A 22 -18.04 -9.44 -10.01
CA ALA A 22 -17.06 -9.12 -8.98
C ALA A 22 -17.70 -8.29 -7.86
N ALA A 23 -18.59 -7.36 -8.21
CA ALA A 23 -19.34 -6.58 -7.23
C ALA A 23 -20.31 -7.45 -6.43
N GLU A 24 -21.01 -8.41 -7.06
CA GLU A 24 -21.87 -9.37 -6.37
C GLU A 24 -21.06 -10.27 -5.42
N SER A 25 -19.94 -10.80 -5.89
CA SER A 25 -19.00 -11.58 -5.07
C SER A 25 -18.48 -10.78 -3.89
N ALA A 26 -18.09 -9.52 -4.10
CA ALA A 26 -17.60 -8.64 -3.04
C ALA A 26 -18.69 -8.33 -2.00
N LYS A 27 -19.94 -8.11 -2.42
CA LYS A 27 -21.08 -7.93 -1.50
C LYS A 27 -21.31 -9.19 -0.66
N ALA A 28 -21.28 -10.36 -1.29
CA ALA A 28 -21.45 -11.65 -0.62
C ALA A 28 -20.35 -11.85 0.45
N ARG A 29 -19.07 -11.75 0.06
CA ARG A 29 -17.93 -11.84 0.99
C ARG A 29 -18.01 -10.80 2.12
N GLY A 30 -18.41 -9.57 1.81
CA GLY A 30 -18.60 -8.54 2.82
C GLY A 30 -19.71 -8.87 3.83
N SER A 31 -20.78 -9.54 3.39
CA SER A 31 -21.85 -10.00 4.28
C SER A 31 -21.42 -11.17 5.16
N GLU A 32 -20.69 -12.13 4.60
CA GLU A 32 -20.09 -13.27 5.31
C GLU A 32 -19.12 -12.78 6.38
N LEU A 33 -18.23 -11.83 6.03
CA LEU A 33 -17.32 -11.18 6.97
C LEU A 33 -18.06 -10.54 8.14
N ARG A 34 -19.11 -9.75 7.88
CA ARG A 34 -19.90 -9.13 8.95
C ARG A 34 -20.59 -10.16 9.85
N SER A 35 -21.03 -11.28 9.29
CA SER A 35 -21.61 -12.38 10.08
C SER A 35 -20.56 -13.03 10.98
N ALA A 36 -19.41 -13.41 10.40
CA ALA A 36 -18.31 -14.05 11.12
C ALA A 36 -17.74 -13.16 12.24
N LEU A 37 -17.60 -11.85 12.02
CA LEU A 37 -17.10 -10.93 13.05
C LEU A 37 -18.02 -10.86 14.28
N LYS A 38 -19.35 -11.02 14.10
CA LYS A 38 -20.33 -10.95 15.18
C LYS A 38 -20.34 -12.20 16.06
N SER A 39 -20.33 -13.38 15.46
CA SER A 39 -20.61 -14.64 16.19
C SER A 39 -19.67 -15.79 15.86
N GLY A 40 -18.70 -15.59 14.97
CA GLY A 40 -17.73 -16.61 14.59
C GLY A 40 -16.61 -16.79 15.62
N THR A 41 -15.98 -17.96 15.56
CA THR A 41 -14.70 -18.28 16.19
C THR A 41 -13.56 -17.44 15.61
N ALA A 42 -12.41 -17.42 16.28
CA ALA A 42 -11.22 -16.72 15.77
C ALA A 42 -10.82 -17.20 14.36
N GLU A 43 -10.94 -18.50 14.09
CA GLU A 43 -10.61 -19.09 12.80
C GLU A 43 -11.61 -18.71 11.70
N GLU A 44 -12.91 -18.74 12.00
CA GLU A 44 -13.96 -18.31 11.07
C GLU A 44 -13.82 -16.82 10.73
N LYS A 45 -13.46 -15.98 11.70
CA LYS A 45 -13.18 -14.56 11.46
C LYS A 45 -11.99 -14.38 10.51
N ARG A 46 -10.87 -15.07 10.74
CA ARG A 46 -9.68 -15.01 9.87
C ARG A 46 -9.99 -15.52 8.46
N SER A 47 -10.73 -16.62 8.35
CA SER A 47 -11.15 -17.18 7.06
C SER A 47 -12.05 -16.20 6.29
N ALA A 48 -13.00 -15.54 6.96
CA ALA A 48 -13.86 -14.55 6.33
C ALA A 48 -13.09 -13.28 5.88
N ILE A 49 -12.11 -12.85 6.67
CA ILE A 49 -11.20 -11.75 6.29
C ILE A 49 -10.41 -12.12 5.03
N SER A 50 -9.80 -13.31 5.01
CA SER A 50 -9.04 -13.82 3.87
C SER A 50 -9.90 -13.96 2.61
N ALA A 51 -11.09 -14.54 2.74
CA ALA A 51 -12.04 -14.70 1.64
C ALA A 51 -12.53 -13.36 1.06
N CYS A 52 -12.68 -12.34 1.92
CA CYS A 52 -12.97 -10.97 1.47
C CYS A 52 -11.77 -10.33 0.76
N GLY A 53 -10.55 -10.54 1.27
CA GLY A 53 -9.28 -10.10 0.67
C GLY A 53 -9.01 -10.66 -0.73
N ALA A 54 -9.43 -11.89 -0.97
CA ALA A 54 -9.27 -12.57 -2.26
C ALA A 54 -10.06 -11.91 -3.41
N VAL A 55 -11.08 -11.10 -3.09
CA VAL A 55 -11.86 -10.36 -4.08
C VAL A 55 -11.33 -8.93 -4.15
N ALA A 56 -10.43 -8.66 -5.09
CA ALA A 56 -9.87 -7.32 -5.34
C ALA A 56 -10.92 -6.38 -5.94
N HIS A 57 -11.76 -5.80 -5.08
CA HIS A 57 -12.85 -4.91 -5.46
C HIS A 57 -13.07 -3.85 -4.36
N ALA A 58 -13.51 -2.65 -4.75
CA ALA A 58 -13.74 -1.52 -3.84
C ALA A 58 -14.64 -1.89 -2.64
N LEU A 59 -15.69 -2.69 -2.87
CA LEU A 59 -16.60 -3.13 -1.81
C LEU A 59 -15.94 -4.08 -0.79
N SER A 60 -14.99 -4.91 -1.23
CA SER A 60 -14.23 -5.78 -0.31
C SER A 60 -13.26 -4.95 0.54
N ALA A 61 -12.55 -4.00 -0.08
CA ALA A 61 -11.71 -3.05 0.65
C ALA A 61 -12.50 -2.25 1.69
N ALA A 62 -13.70 -1.78 1.32
CA ALA A 62 -14.61 -1.08 2.22
C ALA A 62 -15.10 -1.97 3.38
N ALA A 63 -15.30 -3.27 3.15
CA ALA A 63 -15.69 -4.21 4.19
C ALA A 63 -14.54 -4.56 5.16
N LEU A 64 -13.30 -4.60 4.66
CA LEU A 64 -12.10 -4.89 5.45
C LEU A 64 -11.59 -3.69 6.26
N GLY A 65 -11.77 -2.46 5.76
CA GLY A 65 -11.30 -1.24 6.43
C GLY A 65 -11.66 -1.13 7.92
N PRO A 66 -12.93 -1.35 8.33
CA PRO A 66 -13.31 -1.34 9.74
C PRO A 66 -12.57 -2.36 10.62
N VAL A 67 -12.13 -3.48 10.05
CA VAL A 67 -11.43 -4.56 10.79
C VAL A 67 -10.03 -4.12 11.23
N LEU A 68 -9.44 -3.10 10.60
CA LEU A 68 -8.20 -2.47 11.05
C LEU A 68 -8.34 -1.80 12.44
N SER A 69 -9.55 -1.67 12.96
CA SER A 69 -9.87 -1.14 14.29
C SER A 69 -10.42 -2.20 15.26
N ASP A 70 -10.46 -3.48 14.85
CA ASP A 70 -11.06 -4.56 15.63
C ASP A 70 -10.38 -4.72 17.01
N PRO A 71 -11.09 -5.06 18.10
CA PRO A 71 -10.45 -5.27 19.41
C PRO A 71 -9.30 -6.30 19.41
N SER A 72 -9.32 -7.27 18.49
CA SER A 72 -8.26 -8.28 18.33
C SER A 72 -7.13 -7.79 17.42
N ASP A 73 -5.92 -7.67 17.98
CA ASP A 73 -4.71 -7.30 17.22
C ASP A 73 -4.46 -8.26 16.04
N ASP A 74 -4.73 -9.56 16.22
CA ASP A 74 -4.61 -10.57 15.17
C ASP A 74 -5.52 -10.31 13.97
N LEU A 75 -6.77 -9.85 14.22
CA LEU A 75 -7.72 -9.56 13.15
C LEU A 75 -7.35 -8.27 12.42
N ARG A 76 -6.73 -7.29 13.11
CA ARG A 76 -6.18 -6.10 12.44
C ARG A 76 -5.04 -6.46 11.50
N ILE A 77 -4.14 -7.34 11.93
CA ILE A 77 -3.03 -7.83 11.09
C ILE A 77 -3.60 -8.58 9.89
N ALA A 78 -4.53 -9.52 10.10
CA ALA A 78 -5.18 -10.26 9.01
C ALA A 78 -5.88 -9.32 8.01
N ALA A 79 -6.53 -8.26 8.49
CA ALA A 79 -7.17 -7.27 7.63
C ALA A 79 -6.16 -6.46 6.81
N ALA A 80 -5.03 -6.06 7.42
CA ALA A 80 -3.95 -5.39 6.70
C ALA A 80 -3.39 -6.30 5.60
N GLU A 81 -3.11 -7.57 5.91
CA GLU A 81 -2.62 -8.55 4.94
C GLU A 81 -3.61 -8.78 3.79
N ALA A 82 -4.90 -8.93 4.11
CA ALA A 82 -5.97 -9.09 3.11
C ALA A 82 -6.16 -7.86 2.22
N LEU A 83 -5.97 -6.64 2.74
CA LEU A 83 -5.94 -5.43 1.93
C LEU A 83 -4.67 -5.37 1.05
N GLY A 84 -3.54 -5.84 1.58
CA GLY A 84 -2.25 -5.94 0.87
C GLY A 84 -2.31 -6.77 -0.40
N THR A 85 -3.20 -7.77 -0.48
CA THR A 85 -3.38 -8.59 -1.69
C THR A 85 -4.09 -7.87 -2.83
N MET A 86 -4.75 -6.73 -2.56
CA MET A 86 -5.52 -5.95 -3.54
C MET A 86 -4.62 -4.97 -4.32
N LYS A 87 -3.68 -5.52 -5.10
CA LYS A 87 -2.69 -4.75 -5.87
C LYS A 87 -3.34 -3.72 -6.79
N GLY A 88 -2.85 -2.49 -6.75
CA GLY A 88 -3.28 -1.36 -7.56
C GLY A 88 -4.64 -0.79 -7.17
N LEU A 89 -5.30 -1.27 -6.11
CA LEU A 89 -6.63 -0.81 -5.73
C LEU A 89 -6.55 0.44 -4.83
N PRO A 90 -7.04 1.62 -5.27
CA PRO A 90 -6.99 2.85 -4.48
C PRO A 90 -7.74 2.73 -3.15
N GLU A 91 -8.89 2.04 -3.13
CA GLU A 91 -9.69 1.88 -1.91
C GLU A 91 -8.95 1.08 -0.84
N ALA A 92 -8.15 0.08 -1.23
CA ALA A 92 -7.31 -0.66 -0.29
C ALA A 92 -6.19 0.21 0.28
N ALA A 93 -5.54 1.01 -0.56
CA ALA A 93 -4.51 1.97 -0.11
C ALA A 93 -5.08 3.01 0.87
N ARG A 94 -6.26 3.56 0.59
CA ARG A 94 -6.95 4.51 1.48
C ARG A 94 -7.36 3.87 2.80
N ALA A 95 -7.88 2.64 2.77
CA ALA A 95 -8.25 1.90 3.97
C ALA A 95 -7.03 1.66 4.87
N LEU A 96 -5.92 1.21 4.29
CA LEU A 96 -4.64 1.08 5.01
C LEU A 96 -4.16 2.43 5.56
N GLY A 97 -4.30 3.51 4.79
CA GLY A 97 -3.98 4.88 5.22
C GLY A 97 -4.72 5.30 6.48
N ALA A 98 -6.02 5.05 6.55
CA ALA A 98 -6.82 5.28 7.75
C ALA A 98 -6.36 4.41 8.93
N GLY A 99 -5.93 3.16 8.65
CA GLY A 99 -5.41 2.22 9.64
C GLY A 99 -4.14 2.67 10.35
N VAL A 100 -3.31 3.54 9.74
CA VAL A 100 -2.08 4.08 10.36
C VAL A 100 -2.40 4.86 11.63
N ASN A 101 -3.40 5.73 11.60
CA ASN A 101 -3.74 6.57 12.74
C ASN A 101 -4.38 5.78 13.88
N VAL A 102 -5.27 4.84 13.56
CA VAL A 102 -5.94 3.99 14.57
C VAL A 102 -4.94 3.09 15.29
N ASN A 103 -3.88 2.67 14.59
CA ASN A 103 -2.86 1.76 15.13
C ASN A 103 -1.56 2.47 15.55
N ALA A 104 -1.57 3.80 15.71
CA ALA A 104 -0.37 4.62 15.98
C ALA A 104 0.48 4.16 17.18
N ARG A 105 -0.13 3.44 18.15
CA ARG A 105 0.53 2.91 19.36
C ARG A 105 0.83 1.42 19.31
N LYS A 106 0.68 0.78 18.15
CA LYS A 106 0.81 -0.67 17.96
C LYS A 106 1.85 -0.97 16.87
N PRO A 107 3.16 -0.96 17.19
CA PRO A 107 4.23 -1.08 16.19
C PRO A 107 4.12 -2.32 15.29
N GLU A 108 3.78 -3.48 15.86
CA GLU A 108 3.66 -4.73 15.10
C GLU A 108 2.52 -4.68 14.07
N ILE A 109 1.41 -4.02 14.41
CA ILE A 109 0.28 -3.83 13.50
C ILE A 109 0.66 -2.81 12.42
N LEU A 110 1.36 -1.73 12.77
CA LEU A 110 1.83 -0.76 11.80
C LEU A 110 2.83 -1.36 10.81
N LYS A 111 3.72 -2.25 11.24
CA LYS A 111 4.61 -2.98 10.32
C LYS A 111 3.81 -3.78 9.29
N ALA A 112 2.74 -4.47 9.72
CA ALA A 112 1.84 -5.17 8.80
C ALA A 112 1.10 -4.20 7.84
N VAL A 113 0.61 -3.06 8.35
CA VAL A 113 -0.05 -2.02 7.54
C VAL A 113 0.91 -1.42 6.51
N PHE A 114 2.15 -1.09 6.89
CA PHE A 114 3.15 -0.55 5.95
C PHE A 114 3.55 -1.56 4.90
N LYS A 115 3.79 -2.82 5.31
CA LYS A 115 4.04 -3.91 4.36
C LYS A 115 2.89 -4.03 3.35
N ALA A 116 1.64 -4.02 3.82
CA ALA A 116 0.47 -4.07 2.97
C ALA A 116 0.36 -2.86 2.03
N MET A 117 0.68 -1.64 2.49
CA MET A 117 0.73 -0.45 1.62
C MET A 117 1.74 -0.61 0.48
N GLY A 118 2.92 -1.14 0.78
CA GLY A 118 3.93 -1.49 -0.22
C GLY A 118 3.39 -2.50 -1.24
N GLN A 119 2.71 -3.54 -0.76
CA GLN A 119 2.13 -4.59 -1.60
C GLN A 119 0.99 -4.08 -2.50
N VAL A 120 0.12 -3.20 -1.98
CA VAL A 120 -0.93 -2.56 -2.78
C VAL A 120 -0.31 -1.74 -3.91
N ASN A 121 0.87 -1.16 -3.73
CA ASN A 121 1.60 -0.46 -4.79
C ASN A 121 0.76 0.64 -5.46
N HIS A 122 0.18 1.53 -4.64
CA HIS A 122 -0.69 2.61 -5.10
C HIS A 122 -0.33 3.94 -4.40
N PRO A 123 -0.34 5.08 -5.12
CA PRO A 123 0.13 6.37 -4.62
C PRO A 123 -0.67 6.91 -3.43
N ASP A 124 -1.95 6.54 -3.32
CA ASP A 124 -2.81 6.96 -2.20
C ASP A 124 -2.27 6.54 -0.82
N ALA A 125 -1.37 5.55 -0.74
CA ALA A 125 -0.70 5.19 0.52
C ALA A 125 0.43 6.16 0.91
N VAL A 126 1.00 6.92 -0.04
CA VAL A 126 2.17 7.77 0.18
C VAL A 126 1.89 8.89 1.17
N ALA A 127 0.69 9.49 1.13
CA ALA A 127 0.33 10.59 2.03
C ALA A 127 0.36 10.16 3.50
N ALA A 128 -0.19 8.98 3.82
CA ALA A 128 -0.19 8.44 5.17
C ALA A 128 1.23 8.10 5.66
N LEU A 129 2.08 7.51 4.79
CA LEU A 129 3.48 7.24 5.09
C LEU A 129 4.28 8.54 5.30
N LYS A 130 4.05 9.56 4.48
CA LYS A 130 4.67 10.89 4.64
C LYS A 130 4.30 11.52 5.97
N GLU A 131 3.03 11.47 6.34
CA GLU A 131 2.56 12.00 7.61
C GLU A 131 3.22 11.26 8.78
N PHE A 132 3.25 9.93 8.74
CA PHE A 132 3.85 9.09 9.77
C PHE A 132 5.36 9.36 9.93
N LEU A 133 6.12 9.26 8.83
CA LEU A 133 7.57 9.48 8.81
C LEU A 133 7.95 10.95 9.04
N GLY A 134 7.01 11.86 8.81
CA GLY A 134 7.18 13.28 9.05
C GLY A 134 7.09 13.66 10.54
N ARG A 135 6.50 12.79 11.37
CA ARG A 135 6.51 12.96 12.83
C ARG A 135 7.95 12.77 13.32
N ARG A 136 8.36 13.57 14.30
CA ARG A 136 9.64 13.31 14.99
C ARG A 136 9.49 12.04 15.82
N ILE A 137 9.83 10.90 15.22
CA ILE A 137 9.90 9.61 15.91
C ILE A 137 11.24 9.63 16.65
N PRO A 138 11.25 9.68 18.00
CA PRO A 138 12.50 9.52 18.72
C PRO A 138 13.06 8.12 18.39
N MET A 139 14.37 7.98 18.21
CA MET A 139 15.02 6.68 18.03
C MET A 139 15.64 6.27 19.36
N LYS A 140 14.81 5.85 20.31
CA LYS A 140 15.26 5.43 21.64
C LYS A 140 15.65 3.96 21.65
N ASP A 141 15.04 3.15 20.79
CA ASP A 141 15.33 1.72 20.66
C ASP A 141 15.23 1.22 19.21
N ASP A 142 15.65 -0.03 19.01
CA ASP A 142 15.66 -0.69 17.70
C ASP A 142 14.25 -0.83 17.10
N ARG A 143 13.20 -0.94 17.93
CA ARG A 143 11.82 -1.15 17.46
C ARG A 143 11.27 0.09 16.75
N GLU A 144 11.60 1.27 17.25
CA GLU A 144 11.26 2.54 16.59
C GLU A 144 12.00 2.67 15.25
N SER A 145 13.26 2.22 15.20
CA SER A 145 14.05 2.20 13.97
C SER A 145 13.49 1.21 12.93
N ASP A 146 13.08 0.01 13.37
CA ASP A 146 12.46 -1.01 12.53
C ASP A 146 11.15 -0.53 11.91
N LEU A 147 10.37 0.23 12.68
CA LEU A 147 9.11 0.78 12.22
C LEU A 147 9.32 1.85 11.14
N VAL A 148 10.32 2.71 11.31
CA VAL A 148 10.73 3.69 10.28
C VAL A 148 11.25 2.98 9.03
N VAL A 149 12.08 1.94 9.20
CA VAL A 149 12.56 1.09 8.10
C VAL A 149 11.40 0.47 7.34
N ALA A 150 10.40 -0.09 8.02
CA ALA A 150 9.22 -0.67 7.37
C ALA A 150 8.45 0.36 6.53
N GLY A 151 8.32 1.61 7.02
CA GLY A 151 7.72 2.70 6.26
C GLY A 151 8.53 3.08 5.00
N ILE A 152 9.85 3.10 5.09
CA ILE A 152 10.74 3.36 3.94
C ILE A 152 10.69 2.21 2.92
N GLU A 153 10.66 0.97 3.38
CA GLU A 153 10.51 -0.20 2.52
C GLU A 153 9.15 -0.19 1.80
N ALA A 154 8.08 0.23 2.48
CA ALA A 154 6.78 0.45 1.85
C ALA A 154 6.86 1.52 0.74
N LEU A 155 7.48 2.68 1.00
CA LEU A 155 7.70 3.71 -0.03
C LEU A 155 8.53 3.19 -1.22
N SER A 156 9.53 2.37 -0.94
CA SER A 156 10.38 1.75 -1.98
C SER A 156 9.56 0.81 -2.89
N GLN A 157 8.60 0.09 -2.31
CA GLN A 157 7.71 -0.81 -3.02
C GLN A 157 6.57 -0.12 -3.77
N ILE A 158 6.12 1.06 -3.32
CA ILE A 158 5.00 1.78 -3.96
C ILE A 158 5.35 2.23 -5.37
N ARG A 159 6.62 2.29 -5.78
CA ARG A 159 7.06 2.59 -7.16
C ARG A 159 6.40 3.83 -7.80
N TRP A 160 6.14 4.87 -7.02
CA TRP A 160 5.64 6.15 -7.54
C TRP A 160 6.61 7.28 -7.23
N LYS A 161 6.61 8.29 -8.10
CA LYS A 161 7.43 9.51 -7.96
C LYS A 161 7.27 10.16 -6.60
N ALA A 162 6.03 10.30 -6.13
CA ALA A 162 5.73 10.86 -4.81
C ALA A 162 6.38 10.07 -3.66
N ALA A 163 6.56 8.75 -3.79
CA ALA A 163 7.24 7.96 -2.77
C ALA A 163 8.75 8.27 -2.71
N VAL A 164 9.37 8.48 -3.87
CA VAL A 164 10.78 8.88 -3.97
C VAL A 164 10.99 10.28 -3.37
N GLU A 165 10.08 11.22 -3.64
CA GLU A 165 10.10 12.55 -3.02
C GLU A 165 10.13 12.45 -1.48
N VAL A 166 9.25 11.62 -0.91
CA VAL A 166 9.20 11.42 0.54
C VAL A 166 10.49 10.78 1.06
N MET A 167 11.06 9.79 0.39
CA MET A 167 12.33 9.19 0.81
C MET A 167 13.48 10.20 0.80
N VAL A 168 13.55 11.07 -0.22
CA VAL A 168 14.54 12.14 -0.29
C VAL A 168 14.34 13.14 0.86
N ASP A 169 13.10 13.58 1.11
CA ASP A 169 12.75 14.49 2.21
C ASP A 169 13.11 13.91 3.58
N VAL A 170 12.83 12.61 3.80
CA VAL A 170 13.16 11.91 5.05
C VAL A 170 14.67 11.84 5.24
N THR A 171 15.43 11.59 4.16
CA THR A 171 16.89 11.57 4.21
C THR A 171 17.42 12.89 4.78
N GLU A 172 16.92 14.04 4.31
CA GLU A 172 17.38 15.35 4.80
C GLU A 172 17.10 15.57 6.28
N ARG A 173 15.92 15.14 6.75
CA ARG A 173 15.52 15.31 8.16
C ARG A 173 16.36 14.46 9.11
N GLN A 174 16.75 13.27 8.67
CA GLN A 174 17.52 12.31 9.47
C GLN A 174 19.00 12.72 9.60
N VAL A 175 19.51 13.61 8.75
CA VAL A 175 20.89 14.14 8.80
C VAL A 175 21.14 15.03 10.04
N GLY A 176 20.09 15.48 10.72
CA GLY A 176 20.20 16.21 11.99
C GLY A 176 20.23 15.34 13.25
N ILE A 177 20.09 14.02 13.14
CA ILE A 177 19.94 13.12 14.30
C ILE A 177 21.20 12.25 14.41
N GLY A 178 22.21 12.78 15.12
CA GLY A 178 23.42 12.03 15.49
C GLY A 178 24.69 12.47 14.76
N THR A 179 25.26 13.59 15.21
CA THR A 179 26.62 14.04 14.90
C THR A 179 27.66 13.07 15.48
N GLY A 180 27.85 11.94 14.81
CA GLY A 180 28.82 10.91 15.22
C GLY A 180 28.97 9.79 14.21
N CYS A 181 28.89 10.06 12.90
CA CYS A 181 29.17 9.04 11.90
C CYS A 181 30.62 9.16 11.44
N SER A 182 31.49 8.32 12.01
CA SER A 182 32.70 7.87 11.31
C SER A 182 32.29 7.21 10.00
N GLU A 183 33.03 7.48 8.93
CA GLU A 183 32.82 6.94 7.58
C GLU A 183 32.40 5.45 7.62
N GLY A 184 31.23 5.13 7.07
CA GLY A 184 30.82 3.75 6.79
C GLY A 184 29.65 3.16 7.59
N HIS A 185 29.33 3.65 8.79
CA HIS A 185 28.24 3.09 9.62
C HIS A 185 27.05 4.03 9.73
N HIS A 186 26.21 4.03 8.70
CA HIS A 186 24.92 4.71 8.78
C HIS A 186 23.88 3.75 9.36
N GLY A 187 23.11 4.21 10.35
CA GLY A 187 22.09 3.40 11.02
C GLY A 187 21.07 2.77 10.06
N PRO A 188 20.24 1.82 10.56
CA PRO A 188 19.35 0.99 9.73
C PRO A 188 18.42 1.81 8.84
N VAL A 189 17.94 2.98 9.32
CA VAL A 189 17.10 3.91 8.57
C VAL A 189 17.78 4.43 7.30
N PHE A 190 19.01 4.92 7.39
CA PHE A 190 19.74 5.43 6.23
C PHE A 190 20.12 4.30 5.28
N SER A 191 20.46 3.12 5.81
CA SER A 191 20.71 1.94 4.99
C SER A 191 19.48 1.51 4.19
N ALA A 192 18.28 1.60 4.77
CA ALA A 192 17.02 1.36 4.06
C ALA A 192 16.77 2.42 2.97
N LEU A 193 16.98 3.71 3.28
CA LEU A 193 16.85 4.81 2.31
C LEU A 193 17.78 4.63 1.11
N LYS A 194 19.06 4.32 1.35
CA LYS A 194 20.03 4.04 0.28
C LYS A 194 19.56 2.91 -0.62
N ARG A 195 19.13 1.79 -0.02
CA ARG A 195 18.65 0.62 -0.74
C ARG A 195 17.45 0.98 -1.62
N GLY A 196 16.44 1.64 -1.04
CA GLY A 196 15.23 2.06 -1.75
C GLY A 196 15.55 3.00 -2.91
N LEU A 197 16.29 4.07 -2.65
CA LEU A 197 16.64 5.07 -3.65
C LEU A 197 17.51 4.50 -4.79
N ARG A 198 18.41 3.56 -4.49
CA ARG A 198 19.23 2.87 -5.50
C ARG A 198 18.38 2.12 -6.52
N GLU A 199 17.28 1.51 -6.10
CA GLU A 199 16.38 0.79 -7.01
C GLU A 199 15.74 1.72 -8.05
N PHE A 200 15.56 3.01 -7.73
CA PHE A 200 15.04 4.01 -8.66
C PHE A 200 16.13 4.70 -9.47
N SER A 201 17.26 5.01 -8.82
CA SER A 201 18.31 5.83 -9.41
C SER A 201 19.32 5.03 -10.22
N GLY A 202 19.45 3.72 -9.96
CA GLY A 202 20.54 2.86 -10.42
C GLY A 202 21.90 3.22 -9.82
N ARG A 203 21.93 4.04 -8.77
CA ARG A 203 23.15 4.64 -8.20
C ARG A 203 23.24 4.35 -6.71
N GLU A 204 24.47 4.19 -6.24
CA GLU A 204 24.78 4.20 -4.81
C GLU A 204 24.88 5.64 -4.31
N PHE A 205 24.33 5.89 -3.12
CA PHE A 205 24.40 7.17 -2.43
C PHE A 205 25.23 6.97 -1.17
N ASN A 206 26.38 7.61 -1.06
CA ASN A 206 27.27 7.46 0.10
C ASN A 206 27.10 8.61 1.08
N MET A 207 26.73 9.79 0.59
CA MET A 207 26.52 10.97 1.42
C MET A 207 25.04 11.33 1.50
N PRO A 208 24.53 11.73 2.68
CA PRO A 208 23.11 12.05 2.82
C PRO A 208 22.58 13.21 1.97
N GLY A 209 23.45 14.10 1.48
CA GLY A 209 23.07 15.20 0.58
C GLY A 209 22.94 14.79 -0.88
N GLU A 210 23.51 13.66 -1.29
CA GLU A 210 23.52 13.21 -2.69
C GLU A 210 22.11 12.89 -3.23
N PRO A 211 21.21 12.22 -2.48
CA PRO A 211 19.84 11.97 -2.95
C PRO A 211 19.10 13.23 -3.38
N LYS A 212 19.20 14.33 -2.62
CA LYS A 212 18.53 15.59 -2.96
C LYS A 212 19.07 16.21 -4.24
N ALA A 213 20.40 16.24 -4.37
CA ALA A 213 21.06 16.80 -5.55
C ALA A 213 20.68 16.01 -6.81
N TRP A 214 20.66 14.68 -6.69
CA TRP A 214 20.17 13.80 -7.75
C TRP A 214 18.69 14.07 -8.08
N TRP A 215 17.82 14.09 -7.06
CA TRP A 215 16.38 14.26 -7.26
C TRP A 215 16.02 15.59 -7.93
N LYS A 216 16.70 16.68 -7.57
CA LYS A 216 16.53 18.00 -8.21
C LYS A 216 16.79 17.97 -9.72
N LYS A 217 17.69 17.11 -10.18
CA LYS A 217 18.04 16.93 -11.59
C LYS A 217 17.14 15.90 -12.27
N ALA A 218 16.97 14.72 -11.67
CA ALA A 218 16.29 13.59 -12.30
C ALA A 218 14.77 13.60 -12.13
N GLY A 219 14.25 14.11 -11.01
CA GLY A 219 12.81 14.04 -10.68
C GLY A 219 11.90 14.79 -11.64
N LYS A 220 12.43 15.77 -12.38
CA LYS A 220 11.65 16.52 -13.38
C LYS A 220 11.30 15.70 -14.62
N ASP A 221 12.15 14.74 -14.96
CA ASP A 221 12.06 13.98 -16.21
C ASP A 221 11.38 12.61 -15.98
N LEU A 222 11.02 12.29 -14.73
CA LEU A 222 10.38 11.04 -14.35
C LEU A 222 8.85 11.14 -14.40
N ASN A 223 8.22 10.07 -14.92
CA ASN A 223 6.78 9.84 -14.84
C ASN A 223 6.34 9.66 -13.38
N ASP A 224 5.04 9.86 -13.12
CA ASP A 224 4.48 9.65 -11.78
C ASP A 224 4.47 8.17 -11.37
N ASP A 225 4.13 7.28 -12.31
CA ASP A 225 4.24 5.83 -12.16
C ASP A 225 5.63 5.35 -12.64
N LEU A 226 6.40 4.75 -11.72
CA LEU A 226 7.74 4.22 -11.95
C LEU A 226 7.77 2.70 -12.05
N THR A 227 6.61 2.05 -12.16
CA THR A 227 6.55 0.61 -12.40
C THR A 227 7.21 0.26 -13.75
N PRO A 228 8.04 -0.81 -13.81
CA PRO A 228 8.63 -1.22 -15.08
C PRO A 228 7.54 -1.53 -16.09
N ARG A 229 7.59 -0.89 -17.27
CA ARG A 229 6.71 -1.26 -18.39
C ARG A 229 6.95 -2.73 -18.72
N LYS A 230 5.89 -3.54 -18.74
CA LYS A 230 5.97 -4.93 -19.24
C LYS A 230 6.50 -4.85 -20.69
N LYS A 231 7.63 -5.51 -20.93
CA LYS A 231 8.20 -5.70 -22.27
C LYS A 231 7.33 -6.62 -23.10
#